data_AF-A0A9E3EYQ6-F1
#
_entry.id   AF-A0A9E3EYQ6-F1
#
_cell.length_a   1.000
_cell.length_b   1.000
_cell.length_c   1.000
_cell.angle_alpha   90.00
_cell.angle_beta   90.00
_cell.angle_gamma   90.00
#
_symmetry.space_group_name_H-M   'P 1'
#
loop_
_entity.id
_entity.type
_entity.pdbx_description
1 polymer ?
#
loop_
_entity_poly.entity_id
_entity_poly.type
_entity_poly.pdbx_seq_one_letter_code
_entity_poly.pdbx_strand_id
1 'polypeptide(L)'
;MRDSPFDQFAPYVLARWKAGERNGLALWREIQEQGYAGSARSVYTDLAILKQAEVEAPASSQRIQKYSPTAAVWLLMRDRQRLDEVKREDLTAFCQASTALKKASDLVQDFVLMVQKREGYRLDA
;
A
#
# COMPACT_ATOMS: atom_id res chain seq x y z
N MET A 1 -28.13 6.67 9.10
CA MET A 1 -27.08 6.95 8.10
C MET A 1 -27.47 8.24 7.42
N ARG A 2 -26.57 9.23 7.31
CA ARG A 2 -26.88 10.47 6.58
C ARG A 2 -26.75 10.11 5.09
N ASP A 3 -27.86 10.08 4.36
CA ASP A 3 -27.83 10.10 2.89
C ASP A 3 -27.27 11.46 2.46
N SER A 4 -25.94 11.57 2.51
CA SER A 4 -25.25 12.76 2.03
C SER A 4 -25.32 12.70 0.50
N PRO A 5 -25.68 13.78 -0.20
CA PRO A 5 -25.55 13.86 -1.66
C PRO A 5 -24.15 13.51 -2.16
N PHE A 6 -23.15 13.56 -1.28
CA PHE A 6 -21.78 13.14 -1.55
C PHE A 6 -21.63 11.64 -1.79
N ASP A 7 -22.45 10.79 -1.15
CA ASP A 7 -22.33 9.32 -1.26
C ASP A 7 -22.54 8.83 -2.70
N GLN A 8 -23.37 9.53 -3.48
CA GLN A 8 -23.56 9.24 -4.90
C GLN A 8 -22.29 9.48 -5.73
N PHE A 9 -21.49 10.49 -5.37
CA PHE A 9 -20.26 10.86 -6.08
C PHE A 9 -19.01 10.27 -5.42
N ALA A 10 -19.13 9.68 -4.23
CA ALA A 10 -18.02 9.07 -3.50
C ALA A 10 -17.24 8.04 -4.33
N PRO A 11 -17.86 7.16 -5.15
CA PRO A 11 -17.11 6.22 -6.00
C PRO A 11 -16.21 6.93 -7.01
N TYR A 12 -16.70 8.01 -7.63
CA TYR A 12 -15.95 8.80 -8.61
C TYR A 12 -14.78 9.53 -7.94
N VAL A 13 -15.04 10.20 -6.81
CA VAL A 13 -14.02 10.92 -6.04
C VAL A 13 -12.93 9.96 -5.56
N LEU A 14 -13.30 8.77 -5.09
CA LEU A 14 -12.34 7.75 -4.65
C LEU A 14 -11.49 7.21 -5.81
N ALA A 15 -12.06 7.06 -7.01
CA ALA A 15 -11.32 6.64 -8.19
C ALA A 15 -10.27 7.68 -8.61
N ARG A 16 -10.64 8.97 -8.64
CA ARG A 16 -9.72 10.08 -8.93
C ARG A 16 -8.65 10.24 -7.85
N TRP A 17 -9.03 10.04 -6.58
CA TRP A 17 -8.10 10.01 -5.45
C TRP A 17 -7.02 8.93 -5.60
N LYS A 18 -7.43 7.70 -5.93
CA LYS A 18 -6.52 6.58 -6.20
C LYS A 18 -5.65 6.79 -7.44
N ALA A 19 -6.13 7.57 -8.41
CA ALA A 19 -5.35 7.97 -9.59
C ALA A 19 -4.30 9.06 -9.28
N GLY A 20 -4.26 9.58 -8.05
CA GLY A 20 -3.26 10.55 -7.59
C GLY A 20 -3.75 11.99 -7.54
N GLU A 21 -5.02 12.26 -7.88
CA GLU A 21 -5.57 13.61 -7.76
C GLU A 21 -5.84 13.94 -6.28
N ARG A 22 -5.06 14.89 -5.75
CA ARG A 22 -5.12 15.31 -4.33
C ARG A 22 -5.75 16.70 -4.16
N ASN A 23 -6.10 17.37 -5.25
CA ASN A 23 -6.73 18.67 -5.21
C ASN A 23 -8.24 18.56 -4.97
N GLY A 24 -8.66 18.73 -3.71
CA GLY A 24 -10.07 18.67 -3.32
C GLY A 24 -10.98 19.68 -4.04
N LEU A 25 -10.46 20.85 -4.46
CA LEU A 25 -11.22 21.81 -5.26
C LEU A 25 -11.42 21.33 -6.70
N ALA A 26 -10.43 20.64 -7.29
CA ALA A 26 -10.57 20.04 -8.62
C ALA A 26 -11.63 18.94 -8.59
N LEU A 27 -11.55 18.04 -7.60
CA LEU A 27 -12.54 16.98 -7.39
C LEU A 27 -13.94 17.55 -7.15
N TRP A 28 -14.08 18.62 -6.38
CA TRP A 28 -15.37 19.29 -6.17
C TRP A 28 -15.94 19.88 -7.48
N ARG A 29 -15.12 20.52 -8.30
CA ARG A 29 -15.57 21.05 -9.60
C ARG A 29 -16.03 19.92 -10.54
N GLU A 30 -15.28 18.83 -10.60
CA GLU A 30 -15.63 17.67 -11.43
C GLU A 30 -16.99 17.06 -11.03
N ILE A 31 -17.27 16.94 -9.72
CA ILE A 31 -18.56 16.40 -9.27
C ILE A 31 -19.71 17.42 -9.37
N GLN A 32 -19.40 18.72 -9.26
CA GLN A 32 -20.38 19.79 -9.51
C GLN A 32 -20.88 19.77 -10.95
N GLU A 33 -19.98 19.57 -11.92
CA GLU A 33 -20.35 19.40 -13.33
C GLU A 33 -21.23 18.16 -13.57
N GLN A 34 -21.11 17.13 -12.71
CA GLN A 34 -21.95 15.93 -12.73
C GLN A 34 -23.26 16.08 -11.93
N GLY A 35 -23.55 17.26 -11.39
CA GLY A 35 -24.82 17.56 -10.70
C GLY A 35 -24.75 17.52 -9.17
N TYR A 36 -23.56 17.50 -8.56
CA TYR A 36 -23.43 17.65 -7.11
C TYR A 36 -23.90 19.06 -6.70
N ALA A 37 -24.79 19.16 -5.72
CA ALA A 37 -25.30 20.44 -5.21
C ALA A 37 -24.62 20.89 -3.90
N GLY A 38 -23.66 20.12 -3.38
CA GLY A 38 -23.03 20.39 -2.09
C GLY A 38 -21.83 21.35 -2.15
N SER A 39 -21.44 21.86 -0.99
CA SER A 39 -20.33 22.81 -0.88
C SER A 39 -18.96 22.14 -1.00
N ALA A 40 -17.95 22.88 -1.46
CA ALA A 40 -16.56 22.44 -1.44
C ALA A 40 -16.11 22.02 -0.03
N ARG A 41 -16.60 22.70 1.01
CA ARG A 41 -16.27 22.42 2.42
C ARG A 41 -16.73 21.02 2.87
N SER A 42 -17.89 20.57 2.37
CA SER A 42 -18.39 19.21 2.62
C SER A 42 -17.44 18.17 2.02
N VAL A 43 -17.09 18.35 0.74
CA VAL A 43 -16.10 17.51 0.04
C VAL A 43 -14.77 17.49 0.79
N TYR A 44 -14.29 18.63 1.27
CA TYR A 44 -13.05 18.68 2.06
C TYR A 44 -13.13 17.89 3.37
N THR A 45 -14.30 17.85 4.01
CA THR A 45 -14.50 17.10 5.26
C THR A 45 -14.49 15.60 4.98
N ASP A 46 -15.18 15.17 3.93
CA ASP A 46 -15.20 13.77 3.49
C ASP A 46 -13.82 13.30 3.00
N LEU A 47 -13.11 14.14 2.23
CA LEU A 47 -11.73 13.90 1.82
C LEU A 47 -10.76 13.91 3.01
N ALA A 48 -11.02 14.69 4.06
CA ALA A 48 -10.21 14.68 5.28
C ALA A 48 -10.37 13.35 6.01
N ILE A 49 -11.57 12.76 6.05
CA ILE A 49 -11.79 11.41 6.60
C ILE A 49 -11.07 10.36 5.75
N LEU A 50 -11.10 10.47 4.43
CA LEU A 50 -10.34 9.58 3.54
C LEU A 50 -8.83 9.71 3.75
N LYS A 51 -8.31 10.93 3.88
CA LYS A 51 -6.92 11.18 4.26
C LYS A 51 -6.59 10.59 5.62
N GLN A 52 -7.46 10.77 6.60
CA GLN A 52 -7.27 10.24 7.95
C GLN A 52 -7.23 8.72 7.92
N ALA A 53 -8.15 8.07 7.19
CA ALA A 53 -8.18 6.62 6.99
C ALA A 53 -6.97 6.10 6.18
N GLU A 54 -6.41 6.90 5.29
CA GLU A 54 -5.18 6.58 4.54
C GLU A 54 -3.91 6.81 5.39
N VAL A 55 -3.94 7.76 6.32
CA VAL A 55 -2.87 7.99 7.32
C VAL A 55 -2.94 6.93 8.44
N GLU A 56 -4.16 6.52 8.82
CA GLU A 56 -4.50 5.35 9.63
C GLU A 56 -4.51 4.05 8.81
N ALA A 57 -3.98 4.08 7.58
CA ALA A 57 -3.65 2.85 6.88
C ALA A 57 -2.87 1.96 7.85
N PRO A 58 -3.14 0.64 7.83
CA PRO A 58 -2.67 -0.27 8.86
C PRO A 58 -1.19 -0.07 9.11
N ALA A 59 -0.72 -0.26 10.34
CA ALA A 59 0.68 -0.05 10.73
C ALA A 59 1.71 -0.64 9.74
N SER A 60 1.31 -1.63 8.93
CA SER A 60 2.03 -2.13 7.75
C SER A 60 2.39 -1.06 6.70
N SER A 61 1.50 -0.15 6.32
CA SER A 61 1.76 0.89 5.32
C SER A 61 2.79 1.91 5.80
N GLN A 62 2.70 2.33 7.06
CA GLN A 62 3.70 3.20 7.69
C GLN A 62 5.06 2.49 7.82
N ARG A 63 5.05 1.20 8.19
CA ARG A 63 6.25 0.37 8.23
C ARG A 63 6.91 0.18 6.87
N ILE A 64 6.16 0.16 5.77
CA ILE A 64 6.72 0.06 4.42
C ILE A 64 7.31 1.40 3.98
N GLN A 65 6.60 2.52 4.22
CA GLN A 65 7.04 3.86 3.80
C GLN A 65 8.35 4.32 4.46
N LYS A 66 8.74 3.74 5.60
CA LYS A 66 10.03 4.05 6.25
C LYS A 66 11.26 3.51 5.48
N TYR A 67 11.05 2.61 4.51
CA TYR A 67 12.14 2.02 3.73
C TYR A 67 12.31 2.71 2.38
N SER A 68 13.56 2.99 2.01
CA SER A 68 13.90 3.27 0.62
C SER A 68 13.71 1.99 -0.23
N PRO A 69 13.52 2.11 -1.57
CA PRO A 69 13.40 0.95 -2.44
C PRO A 69 14.57 -0.02 -2.33
N THR A 70 15.80 0.49 -2.21
CA THR A 70 17.00 -0.32 -2.03
C THR A 70 17.04 -1.01 -0.67
N ALA A 71 16.63 -0.33 0.41
CA ALA A 71 16.55 -0.94 1.73
C ALA A 71 15.47 -2.03 1.81
N ALA A 72 14.34 -1.86 1.11
CA ALA A 72 13.29 -2.87 0.99
C ALA A 72 13.78 -4.12 0.25
N VAL A 73 14.51 -3.96 -0.86
CA VAL A 73 15.13 -5.09 -1.59
C VAL A 73 16.13 -5.83 -0.70
N TRP A 74 17.02 -5.11 0.01
CA TRP A 74 17.95 -5.72 0.95
C TRP A 74 17.26 -6.45 2.11
N LEU A 75 16.10 -5.97 2.56
CA LEU A 75 15.29 -6.63 3.57
C LEU A 75 14.68 -7.93 3.03
N LEU A 76 14.16 -7.91 1.79
CA LEU A 76 13.61 -9.09 1.12
C LEU A 76 14.67 -10.18 0.87
N MET A 77 15.89 -9.78 0.53
CA MET A 77 17.04 -10.67 0.25
C MET A 77 17.65 -11.32 1.49
N ARG A 78 17.26 -10.88 2.69
CA ARG A 78 17.88 -11.32 3.93
C ARG A 78 17.20 -12.57 4.46
N ASP A 79 18.00 -13.49 4.99
CA ASP A 79 17.50 -14.72 5.61
C ASP A 79 16.58 -14.39 6.80
N ARG A 80 15.34 -14.92 6.75
CA ARG A 80 14.32 -14.76 7.80
C ARG A 80 14.75 -15.30 9.16
N GLN A 81 15.60 -16.33 9.18
CA GLN A 81 16.15 -16.91 10.41
C GLN A 81 17.12 -15.93 11.10
N ARG A 82 17.70 -14.99 10.35
CA ARG A 82 18.68 -14.00 10.83
C ARG A 82 18.09 -12.60 11.00
N LEU A 83 16.77 -12.46 10.82
CA LEU A 83 16.05 -11.20 10.92
C LEU A 83 15.48 -11.03 12.35
N ASP A 84 15.78 -9.88 12.95
CA ASP A 84 15.19 -9.46 14.23
C ASP A 84 13.66 -9.35 14.12
N GLU A 85 12.95 -9.48 15.24
CA GLU A 85 11.47 -9.52 15.27
C GLU A 85 10.83 -8.34 14.52
N VAL A 86 11.33 -7.12 14.76
CA VAL A 86 10.85 -5.91 14.09
C VAL A 86 10.96 -6.02 12.57
N LYS A 87 12.07 -6.55 12.06
CA LYS A 87 12.31 -6.70 10.63
C LYS A 87 11.47 -7.82 10.02
N ARG A 88 11.15 -8.88 10.78
CA ARG A 88 10.22 -9.95 10.35
C ARG A 88 8.79 -9.44 10.23
N GLU A 89 8.35 -8.60 11.16
CA GLU A 89 7.06 -7.92 11.07
C GLU A 89 7.02 -6.96 9.88
N ASP A 90 8.09 -6.20 9.64
CA ASP A 90 8.18 -5.31 8.48
C ASP A 90 8.09 -6.09 7.16
N LEU A 91 8.81 -7.22 7.05
CA LEU A 91 8.74 -8.09 5.87
C LEU A 91 7.34 -8.70 5.68
N THR A 92 6.65 -9.03 6.78
CA THR A 92 5.25 -9.46 6.75
C THR A 92 4.33 -8.36 6.22
N ALA A 93 4.54 -7.12 6.66
CA ALA A 93 3.83 -5.95 6.14
C ALA A 93 4.04 -5.80 4.62
N PHE A 94 5.29 -5.90 4.12
CA PHE A 94 5.58 -5.88 2.68
C PHE A 94 4.82 -6.98 1.92
N CYS A 95 4.77 -8.20 2.45
CA CYS A 95 4.07 -9.32 1.82
C CYS A 95 2.54 -9.16 1.82
N GLN A 96 1.97 -8.51 2.83
CA GLN A 96 0.54 -8.20 2.90
C GLN A 96 0.14 -7.08 1.94
N ALA A 97 1.02 -6.11 1.70
CA ALA A 97 0.75 -4.97 0.84
C ALA A 97 0.76 -5.32 -0.66
N SER A 98 1.51 -6.35 -1.08
CA SER A 98 1.56 -6.75 -2.48
C SER A 98 1.84 -8.24 -2.67
N THR A 99 0.97 -8.89 -3.44
CA THR A 99 1.16 -10.29 -3.87
C THR A 99 2.44 -10.50 -4.67
N ALA A 100 2.91 -9.48 -5.41
CA ALA A 100 4.17 -9.56 -6.15
C ALA A 100 5.38 -9.59 -5.19
N LEU A 101 5.35 -8.78 -4.12
CA LEU A 101 6.39 -8.78 -3.09
C LEU A 101 6.40 -10.08 -2.29
N LYS A 102 5.22 -10.66 -2.01
CA LYS A 102 5.11 -11.99 -1.41
C LYS A 102 5.81 -13.04 -2.28
N LYS A 103 5.47 -13.12 -3.57
CA LYS A 103 6.11 -14.06 -4.52
C LYS A 103 7.63 -13.88 -4.59
N ALA A 104 8.10 -12.63 -4.65
CA ALA A 104 9.53 -12.34 -4.66
C ALA A 104 10.21 -12.82 -3.36
N SER A 105 9.58 -12.60 -2.20
CA SER A 105 10.09 -13.06 -0.91
C SER A 105 10.14 -14.59 -0.80
N ASP A 106 9.17 -15.30 -1.37
CA ASP A 106 9.14 -16.76 -1.38
C ASP A 106 10.28 -17.32 -2.27
N LEU A 107 10.42 -16.81 -3.50
CA LEU A 107 11.50 -17.22 -4.42
C LEU A 107 12.91 -16.98 -3.84
N VAL A 108 13.10 -15.84 -3.19
CA VAL A 108 14.36 -15.50 -2.53
C VAL A 108 14.65 -16.44 -1.37
N GLN A 109 13.64 -16.81 -0.58
CA GLN A 109 13.82 -17.77 0.51
C GLN A 109 14.17 -19.15 -0.02
N ASP A 110 13.48 -19.62 -1.06
CA ASP A 110 13.78 -20.90 -1.70
C ASP A 110 15.22 -20.92 -2.21
N PHE A 111 15.67 -19.83 -2.84
CA PHE A 111 17.05 -19.66 -3.29
C PHE A 111 18.06 -19.66 -2.13
N VAL A 112 17.79 -18.91 -1.05
CA VAL A 112 18.66 -18.87 0.13
C VAL A 112 18.75 -20.23 0.80
N LEU A 113 17.64 -20.96 0.94
CA LEU A 113 17.62 -22.33 1.47
C LEU A 113 18.42 -23.29 0.60
N MET A 114 18.32 -23.17 -0.73
CA MET A 114 19.09 -23.98 -1.68
C MET A 114 20.60 -23.73 -1.54
N VAL A 115 21.01 -22.45 -1.44
CA VAL A 115 22.42 -22.05 -1.28
C VAL A 115 22.97 -22.48 0.09
N GLN A 116 22.18 -22.32 1.17
CA GLN A 116 22.59 -22.68 2.53
C GLN A 116 22.79 -24.19 2.72
N LYS A 117 21.97 -25.02 2.05
CA LYS A 117 22.12 -26.49 2.06
C LYS A 117 23.33 -26.99 1.25
N ARG A 118 24.10 -26.09 0.62
CA ARG A 118 25.26 -26.41 -0.24
C ARG A 118 24.91 -27.45 -1.32
N GLU A 119 23.70 -27.39 -1.89
CA GLU A 119 23.29 -28.26 -2.99
C GLU A 119 23.73 -27.74 -4.37
N GLY A 120 24.96 -27.21 -4.48
CA GLY A 120 25.50 -26.73 -5.76
C GLY A 120 25.53 -27.79 -6.87
N TYR A 121 25.48 -29.07 -6.49
CA TYR A 121 25.44 -30.23 -7.40
C TYR A 121 24.08 -30.44 -8.11
N ARG A 122 23.03 -29.72 -7.74
CA ARG A 122 21.70 -29.82 -8.38
C ARG A 122 21.50 -28.85 -9.55
N LEU A 123 22.48 -27.98 -9.83
CA LEU A 123 22.47 -27.10 -11.00
C LEU A 123 23.12 -27.75 -12.24
N ASP A 124 23.70 -28.95 -12.10
CA ASP A 124 24.43 -29.68 -13.14
C ASP A 124 23.73 -30.99 -13.61
N ALA A 125 22.42 -31.15 -13.36
CA ALA A 125 21.67 -32.34 -13.78
C ALA A 125 20.50 -31.99 -14.72
#